data_AF-A0A942GGJ1-F1
#
_entry.id   AF-A0A942GGJ1-F1
#
_cell.length_a   1.000
_cell.length_b   1.000
_cell.length_c   1.000
_cell.angle_alpha   90.00
_cell.angle_beta   90.00
_cell.angle_gamma   90.00
#
_symmetry.space_group_name_H-M   'P 1'
#
loop_
_entity.id
_entity.type
_entity.pdbx_description
1 polymer ?
#
loop_
_entity_poly.entity_id
_entity_poly.type
_entity_poly.pdbx_seq_one_letter_code
_entity_poly.pdbx_strand_id
1 'polypeptide(L)'
;MPGQNPLKRIFDLYTSDLSYQEIERLVKKEAGEVYEFFKADIPKPDQSKTKFVRGLIFARSLFNAFLLKLTPARRIFFLISLLFFLVGYSQQNSLYIFTSYLIAILLLAFELADKLTAKNELEVARKIQFDLIPKNISSLEGFDVATFYEPAREVGGDYFDIIESPDRT
;
A
#
# COMPACT_ATOMS: atom_id res chain seq x y z
N MET A 1 6.31 -40.86 3.30
CA MET A 1 6.28 -39.80 2.26
C MET A 1 7.72 -39.38 1.99
N PRO A 2 8.23 -39.43 0.74
CA PRO A 2 9.66 -39.31 0.48
C PRO A 2 10.13 -37.85 0.60
N GLY A 3 11.36 -37.69 1.09
CA GLY A 3 11.96 -36.43 1.54
C GLY A 3 12.08 -35.37 0.45
N GLN A 4 11.18 -34.40 0.47
CA GLN A 4 11.38 -33.15 -0.27
C GLN A 4 12.47 -32.33 0.42
N ASN A 5 13.44 -31.87 -0.36
CA ASN A 5 14.56 -31.06 0.08
C ASN A 5 14.02 -29.76 0.74
N PRO A 6 14.37 -29.45 2.01
CA PRO A 6 13.84 -28.29 2.72
C PRO A 6 14.07 -26.96 1.98
N LEU A 7 15.16 -26.85 1.21
CA LEU A 7 15.43 -25.69 0.36
C LEU A 7 14.43 -25.55 -0.79
N LYS A 8 14.02 -26.67 -1.40
CA LYS A 8 13.01 -26.67 -2.46
C LYS A 8 11.65 -26.26 -1.91
N ARG A 9 11.29 -26.71 -0.70
CA ARG A 9 10.04 -26.32 -0.04
C ARG A 9 9.98 -24.83 0.30
N ILE A 10 11.09 -24.24 0.72
CA ILE A 10 11.20 -22.79 0.95
C ILE A 10 11.11 -22.05 -0.38
N PHE A 11 11.88 -22.46 -1.39
CA PHE A 11 11.83 -21.85 -2.71
C PHE A 11 10.42 -21.88 -3.30
N ASP A 12 9.76 -23.05 -3.26
CA ASP A 12 8.40 -23.22 -3.74
C ASP A 12 7.44 -22.32 -2.95
N LEU A 13 7.55 -22.22 -1.61
CA LEU A 13 6.74 -21.30 -0.79
C LEU A 13 6.89 -19.82 -1.17
N TYR A 14 8.09 -19.39 -1.58
CA TYR A 14 8.36 -18.00 -1.95
C TYR A 14 8.07 -17.68 -3.42
N THR A 15 8.01 -18.69 -4.30
CA THR A 15 7.94 -18.50 -5.76
C THR A 15 6.70 -19.11 -6.41
N SER A 16 5.90 -19.87 -5.67
CA SER A 16 4.69 -20.52 -6.19
C SER A 16 3.65 -19.54 -6.73
N ASP A 17 3.58 -18.33 -6.15
CA ASP A 17 2.64 -17.28 -6.54
C ASP A 17 3.32 -16.13 -7.32
N LEU A 18 4.55 -16.33 -7.81
CA LEU A 18 5.34 -15.28 -8.44
C LEU A 18 5.68 -15.63 -9.89
N SER A 19 4.76 -15.37 -10.82
CA SER A 19 5.04 -15.47 -12.26
C SER A 19 5.88 -14.26 -12.74
N TYR A 20 6.77 -14.46 -13.73
CA TYR A 20 7.52 -13.37 -14.35
C TYR A 20 6.60 -12.25 -14.89
N GLN A 21 5.44 -12.63 -15.43
CA GLN A 21 4.42 -11.69 -15.90
C GLN A 21 3.79 -10.89 -14.75
N GLU A 22 3.75 -11.47 -13.56
CA GLU A 22 3.26 -10.84 -12.33
C GLU A 22 4.27 -9.85 -11.79
N ILE A 23 5.56 -10.21 -11.77
CA ILE A 23 6.66 -9.28 -11.44
C ILE A 23 6.65 -8.10 -12.41
N GLU A 24 6.50 -8.36 -13.71
CA GLU A 24 6.44 -7.30 -14.72
C GLU A 24 5.21 -6.39 -14.54
N ARG A 25 4.05 -6.97 -14.22
CA ARG A 25 2.83 -6.21 -13.91
C ARG A 25 2.96 -5.41 -12.63
N LEU A 26 3.52 -5.97 -11.57
CA LEU A 26 3.78 -5.27 -10.31
C LEU A 26 4.68 -4.07 -10.57
N VAL A 27 5.83 -4.29 -11.22
CA VAL A 27 6.78 -3.22 -11.50
C VAL A 27 6.16 -2.15 -12.39
N LYS A 28 5.43 -2.50 -13.46
CA LYS A 28 4.83 -1.51 -14.38
C LYS A 28 3.64 -0.77 -13.77
N LYS A 29 2.73 -1.48 -13.10
CA LYS A 29 1.51 -0.91 -12.52
C LYS A 29 1.84 -0.10 -11.27
N GLU A 30 2.64 -0.63 -10.36
CA GLU A 30 3.02 0.08 -9.13
C GLU A 30 3.93 1.28 -9.44
N ALA A 31 4.88 1.16 -10.38
CA ALA A 31 5.69 2.34 -10.76
C ALA A 31 4.85 3.43 -11.42
N GLY A 32 3.86 3.06 -12.23
CA GLY A 32 2.92 4.00 -12.84
C GLY A 32 2.03 4.68 -11.81
N GLU A 33 1.47 3.93 -10.86
CA GLU A 33 0.64 4.46 -9.77
C GLU A 33 1.43 5.37 -8.84
N VAL A 34 2.67 4.98 -8.49
CA VAL A 34 3.60 5.82 -7.73
C VAL A 34 3.87 7.12 -8.48
N TYR A 35 4.16 7.06 -9.79
CA TYR A 35 4.36 8.26 -10.59
C TYR A 35 3.12 9.17 -10.60
N GLU A 36 1.95 8.60 -10.89
CA GLU A 36 0.69 9.35 -10.96
C GLU A 36 0.30 9.98 -9.61
N PHE A 37 0.62 9.30 -8.50
CA PHE A 37 0.41 9.80 -7.16
C PHE A 37 1.35 10.96 -6.80
N PHE A 38 2.63 10.87 -7.18
CA PHE A 38 3.63 11.88 -6.84
C PHE A 38 3.82 12.97 -7.88
N LYS A 39 3.25 12.86 -9.10
CA LYS A 39 3.42 13.88 -10.16
C LYS A 39 2.96 15.27 -9.74
N ALA A 40 2.04 15.36 -8.77
CA ALA A 40 1.55 16.63 -8.22
C ALA A 40 2.62 17.33 -7.35
N ASP A 41 3.46 16.55 -6.68
CA ASP A 41 4.51 17.02 -5.77
C ASP A 41 5.88 17.18 -6.48
N ILE A 42 6.00 16.66 -7.71
CA ILE A 42 7.24 16.71 -8.49
C ILE A 42 7.23 17.93 -9.43
N PRO A 43 8.29 18.77 -9.43
CA PRO A 43 8.36 19.94 -10.30
C PRO A 43 8.31 19.54 -11.78
N LYS A 44 7.58 20.32 -12.59
CA LYS A 44 7.52 20.11 -14.04
C LYS A 44 8.93 20.21 -14.65
N PRO A 45 9.28 19.35 -15.63
CA PRO A 45 10.61 19.37 -16.23
C PRO A 45 10.94 20.73 -16.87
N ASP A 46 11.96 21.41 -16.33
CA ASP A 46 12.50 22.64 -16.91
C ASP A 46 13.26 22.33 -18.20
N GLN A 47 12.68 22.72 -19.34
CA GLN A 47 13.23 22.45 -20.67
C GLN A 47 14.57 23.17 -20.93
N SER A 48 14.92 24.18 -20.13
CA SER A 48 16.21 24.87 -20.23
C SER A 48 17.40 24.02 -19.75
N LYS A 49 17.14 22.91 -19.03
CA LYS A 49 18.17 22.03 -18.48
C LYS A 49 18.45 20.81 -19.38
N THR A 50 19.70 20.36 -19.39
CA THR A 50 20.12 19.12 -20.05
C THR A 50 19.31 17.92 -19.56
N LYS A 51 19.07 16.92 -20.42
CA LYS A 51 18.30 15.70 -20.09
C LYS A 51 18.80 15.01 -18.81
N PHE A 52 20.12 14.94 -18.62
CA PHE A 52 20.72 14.36 -17.41
C PHE A 52 20.38 15.15 -16.14
N VAL A 53 20.52 16.47 -16.18
CA VAL A 53 20.20 17.35 -15.02
C VAL A 53 18.72 17.27 -14.68
N ARG A 54 17.84 17.23 -15.68
CA ARG A 54 16.41 16.98 -15.48
C ARG A 54 16.16 15.64 -14.79
N GLY A 55 16.84 14.59 -15.23
CA GLY A 55 16.77 13.27 -14.60
C GLY A 55 17.19 13.28 -13.13
N LEU A 56 18.28 13.98 -12.79
CA LEU A 56 18.73 14.11 -11.40
C LEU A 56 17.77 14.91 -10.52
N ILE A 57 17.24 16.03 -11.03
CA ILE A 57 16.23 16.81 -10.31
C ILE A 57 14.99 15.96 -10.06
N PHE A 58 14.52 15.25 -11.09
CA PHE A 58 13.39 14.33 -10.97
C PHE A 58 13.65 13.25 -9.92
N ALA A 59 14.79 12.56 -9.98
CA ALA A 59 15.14 11.51 -9.03
C ALA A 59 15.21 12.04 -7.59
N ARG A 60 15.83 13.20 -7.37
CA ARG A 60 15.88 13.86 -6.06
C ARG A 60 14.48 14.25 -5.57
N SER A 61 13.65 14.82 -6.43
CA SER A 61 12.28 15.21 -6.10
C SER A 61 11.41 14.00 -5.75
N LEU A 62 11.49 12.93 -6.54
CA LEU A 62 10.79 11.68 -6.28
C LEU A 62 11.24 11.06 -4.95
N PHE A 63 12.55 11.04 -4.71
CA PHE A 63 13.11 10.55 -3.44
C PHE A 63 12.63 11.37 -2.25
N ASN A 64 12.62 12.70 -2.36
CA ASN A 64 12.09 13.57 -1.32
C ASN A 64 10.59 13.34 -1.10
N ALA A 65 9.80 13.23 -2.17
CA ALA A 65 8.37 12.96 -2.07
C ALA A 65 8.09 11.63 -1.35
N PHE A 66 8.89 10.60 -1.66
CA PHE A 66 8.83 9.31 -0.98
C PHE A 66 9.20 9.43 0.51
N LEU A 67 10.33 10.08 0.83
CA LEU A 67 10.72 10.30 2.22
C LEU A 67 9.65 11.06 3.01
N LEU A 68 8.97 12.02 2.37
CA LEU A 68 7.90 12.77 3.02
C LEU A 68 6.63 11.94 3.32
N LYS A 69 6.46 10.75 2.73
CA LYS A 69 5.37 9.83 3.12
C LYS A 69 5.67 9.07 4.41
N LEU A 70 6.95 8.89 4.75
CA LEU A 70 7.34 8.31 6.03
C LEU A 70 7.08 9.31 7.16
N THR A 71 6.79 8.81 8.36
CA THR A 71 6.73 9.63 9.57
C THR A 71 8.11 10.25 9.86
N PRO A 72 8.21 11.42 10.52
CA PRO A 72 9.49 12.07 10.81
C PRO A 72 10.51 11.14 11.49
N ALA A 73 10.05 10.29 12.42
CA ALA A 73 10.89 9.29 13.08
C ALA A 73 11.44 8.25 12.08
N ARG A 74 10.58 7.67 11.23
CA ARG A 74 11.00 6.68 10.21
C ARG A 74 12.02 7.25 9.23
N ARG A 75 11.89 8.53 8.85
CA ARG A 75 12.90 9.21 8.02
C ARG A 75 14.27 9.24 8.69
N ILE A 76 14.31 9.55 9.98
CA ILE A 76 15.57 9.60 10.74
C ILE A 76 16.20 8.20 10.80
N PHE A 77 15.43 7.15 11.11
CA PHE A 77 15.93 5.79 11.12
C PHE A 77 16.44 5.34 9.74
N PHE A 78 15.74 5.71 8.66
CA PHE A 78 16.20 5.42 7.30
C PHE A 78 17.53 6.10 7.00
N LEU A 79 17.70 7.37 7.38
CA LEU A 79 18.97 8.10 7.21
C LEU A 79 20.10 7.49 8.04
N ILE A 80 19.83 7.07 9.27
CA ILE A 80 20.79 6.35 10.13
C ILE A 80 21.19 5.03 9.47
N SER A 81 20.22 4.25 8.99
CA SER A 81 20.46 3.01 8.26
C SER A 81 21.38 3.23 7.06
N LEU A 82 21.09 4.25 6.25
CA LEU A 82 21.89 4.59 5.08
C LEU A 82 23.31 5.01 5.48
N LEU A 83 23.47 5.79 6.54
CA LEU A 83 24.77 6.21 7.05
C LEU A 83 25.59 5.01 7.53
N PHE A 84 25.00 4.10 8.31
CA PHE A 84 25.66 2.87 8.75
C PHE A 84 26.06 1.99 7.59
N PHE A 85 25.22 1.88 6.56
CA PHE A 85 25.54 1.15 5.33
C PHE A 85 26.77 1.76 4.63
N LEU A 86 26.77 3.08 4.40
CA LEU A 86 27.86 3.77 3.72
C LEU A 86 29.18 3.70 4.50
N VAL A 87 29.13 3.92 5.81
CA VAL A 87 30.29 3.83 6.71
C VAL A 87 30.80 2.40 6.79
N GLY A 88 29.90 1.43 6.90
CA GLY A 88 30.23 0.00 6.91
C GLY A 88 30.87 -0.45 5.61
N TYR A 89 30.33 -0.02 4.47
CA TYR A 89 30.90 -0.31 3.16
C TYR A 89 32.29 0.30 2.97
N SER A 90 32.45 1.59 3.30
CA SER A 90 33.71 2.32 3.17
C SER A 90 34.83 1.75 4.04
N GLN A 91 34.51 1.40 5.30
CA GLN A 91 35.47 0.83 6.24
C GLN A 91 35.59 -0.71 6.15
N GLN A 92 34.87 -1.35 5.22
CA GLN A 92 34.72 -2.82 5.15
C GLN A 92 34.32 -3.44 6.50
N ASN A 93 33.50 -2.74 7.29
CA ASN A 93 33.05 -3.17 8.60
C ASN A 93 31.70 -3.88 8.50
N SER A 94 31.73 -5.21 8.61
CA SER A 94 30.55 -6.08 8.53
C SER A 94 29.50 -5.79 9.60
N LEU A 95 29.89 -5.30 10.79
CA LEU A 95 28.94 -5.01 11.87
C LEU A 95 28.02 -3.85 11.48
N TYR A 96 28.58 -2.76 10.93
CA TYR A 96 27.77 -1.62 10.48
C TYR A 96 26.87 -1.96 9.30
N ILE A 97 27.34 -2.81 8.38
CA ILE A 97 26.52 -3.32 7.29
C ILE A 97 25.35 -4.15 7.85
N PHE A 98 25.63 -5.08 8.77
CA PHE A 98 24.61 -5.90 9.39
C PHE A 98 23.58 -5.07 10.17
N THR A 99 24.02 -4.10 10.97
CA THR A 99 23.09 -3.22 11.71
C THR A 99 22.27 -2.34 10.76
N SER A 100 22.84 -1.84 9.67
CA SER A 100 22.07 -1.11 8.65
C SER A 100 20.97 -1.98 8.05
N TYR A 101 21.29 -3.23 7.72
CA TYR A 101 20.34 -4.17 7.16
C TYR A 101 19.21 -4.49 8.15
N LEU A 102 19.54 -4.70 9.44
CA LEU A 102 18.53 -4.90 10.48
C LEU A 102 17.61 -3.68 10.65
N ILE A 103 18.16 -2.46 10.66
CA ILE A 103 17.34 -1.24 10.75
C ILE A 103 16.40 -1.13 9.54
N ALA A 104 16.90 -1.40 8.33
CA ALA A 104 16.08 -1.39 7.12
C ALA A 104 14.95 -2.44 7.17
N ILE A 105 15.23 -3.66 7.63
CA ILE A 105 14.20 -4.70 7.82
C ILE A 105 13.15 -4.26 8.83
N LEU A 106 13.57 -3.71 9.98
CA LEU A 106 12.64 -3.25 11.01
C LEU A 106 11.75 -2.11 10.50
N LEU A 107 12.31 -1.18 9.73
CA LEU A 107 11.53 -0.12 9.09
C LEU A 107 10.49 -0.68 8.13
N LEU A 108 10.87 -1.66 7.31
CA LEU A 108 9.94 -2.32 6.39
C LEU A 108 8.84 -3.08 7.15
N ALA A 109 9.18 -3.75 8.26
CA ALA A 109 8.22 -4.43 9.11
C ALA A 109 7.22 -3.46 9.75
N PHE A 110 7.67 -2.30 10.23
CA PHE A 110 6.77 -1.27 10.78
C PHE A 110 5.86 -0.67 9.71
N GLU A 111 6.39 -0.36 8.52
CA GLU A 111 5.58 0.15 7.42
C GLU A 111 4.52 -0.86 6.98
N LEU A 112 4.89 -2.15 6.92
CA LEU A 112 3.94 -3.23 6.63
C LEU A 112 2.86 -3.36 7.71
N ALA A 113 3.24 -3.26 8.99
CA ALA A 113 2.29 -3.34 10.10
C ALA A 113 1.25 -2.22 10.04
N ASP A 114 1.66 -0.98 9.76
CA ASP A 114 0.74 0.13 9.55
C ASP A 114 -0.19 -0.12 8.37
N LYS A 115 0.35 -0.58 7.23
CA LYS A 115 -0.43 -0.87 6.03
C LYS A 115 -1.48 -1.96 6.29
N LEU A 116 -1.12 -3.01 7.02
CA LEU A 116 -2.05 -4.08 7.41
C LEU A 116 -3.11 -3.58 8.40
N THR A 117 -2.71 -2.74 9.36
CA THR A 117 -3.64 -2.14 10.33
C THR A 117 -4.68 -1.28 9.61
N ALA A 118 -4.25 -0.36 8.73
CA ALA A 118 -5.16 0.46 7.94
C ALA A 118 -6.08 -0.36 7.05
N LYS A 119 -5.57 -1.44 6.43
CA LYS A 119 -6.38 -2.36 5.64
C LYS A 119 -7.45 -3.05 6.50
N ASN A 120 -7.09 -3.52 7.68
CA ASN A 120 -8.02 -4.16 8.61
C ASN A 120 -9.11 -3.18 9.09
N GLU A 121 -8.75 -1.92 9.37
CA GLU A 121 -9.72 -0.87 9.71
C GLU A 121 -10.73 -0.63 8.58
N LEU A 122 -10.28 -0.60 7.33
CA LEU A 122 -11.15 -0.49 6.16
C LEU A 122 -12.06 -1.72 5.99
N GLU A 123 -11.55 -2.93 6.22
CA GLU A 123 -12.35 -4.16 6.19
C GLU A 123 -13.44 -4.16 7.27
N VAL A 124 -13.11 -3.70 8.48
CA VAL A 124 -14.08 -3.53 9.58
C VAL A 124 -15.13 -2.48 9.20
N ALA A 125 -14.70 -1.32 8.70
CA ALA A 125 -15.62 -0.26 8.28
C ALA A 125 -16.57 -0.74 7.15
N ARG A 126 -16.05 -1.47 6.18
CA ARG A 126 -16.83 -2.10 5.12
C ARG A 126 -17.88 -3.04 5.70
N LYS A 127 -17.49 -3.91 6.63
CA LYS A 127 -18.43 -4.83 7.28
C LYS A 127 -19.56 -4.09 8.00
N ILE A 128 -19.23 -3.04 8.76
CA ILE A 128 -20.23 -2.19 9.43
C ILE A 128 -21.19 -1.59 8.40
N GLN A 129 -20.69 -1.03 7.29
CA GLN A 129 -21.54 -0.49 6.21
C GLN A 129 -22.49 -1.55 5.63
N PHE A 130 -21.99 -2.76 5.36
CA PHE A 130 -22.84 -3.86 4.88
C PHE A 130 -23.86 -4.34 5.90
N ASP A 131 -23.54 -4.28 7.20
CA ASP A 131 -24.46 -4.66 8.27
C ASP A 131 -25.56 -3.61 8.52
N LEU A 132 -25.32 -2.35 8.15
CA LEU A 132 -26.31 -1.27 8.21
C LEU A 132 -27.34 -1.33 7.08
N ILE A 133 -27.06 -2.03 5.98
CA ILE A 133 -27.97 -2.11 4.83
C ILE A 133 -29.16 -3.02 5.17
N PRO A 134 -30.41 -2.60 4.87
CA PRO A 134 -31.59 -3.42 5.09
C PRO A 134 -31.47 -4.79 4.40
N LYS A 135 -31.34 -5.86 5.19
CA LYS A 135 -31.26 -7.24 4.69
C LYS A 135 -32.63 -7.87 4.45
N ASN A 136 -33.63 -7.41 5.19
CA ASN A 136 -35.02 -7.84 5.08
C ASN A 136 -35.85 -6.67 4.60
N ILE A 137 -36.51 -6.84 3.47
CA ILE A 137 -37.43 -5.86 2.91
C ILE A 137 -38.84 -6.36 3.25
N SER A 138 -39.58 -5.60 4.07
CA SER A 138 -40.99 -5.89 4.32
C SER A 138 -41.75 -5.86 2.99
N SER A 139 -42.57 -6.87 2.72
CA SER A 139 -43.41 -6.89 1.52
C SER A 139 -44.42 -5.75 1.58
N LEU A 140 -44.25 -4.74 0.72
CA LEU A 140 -45.19 -3.65 0.53
C LEU A 140 -46.29 -4.10 -0.44
N GLU A 141 -47.56 -3.98 -0.02
CA GLU A 141 -48.69 -4.40 -0.84
C GLU A 141 -48.72 -3.62 -2.16
N GLY A 142 -48.65 -4.34 -3.29
CA GLY A 142 -48.62 -3.75 -4.63
C GLY A 142 -47.25 -3.31 -5.15
N PHE A 143 -46.16 -3.50 -4.39
CA PHE A 143 -44.80 -3.13 -4.80
C PHE A 143 -43.81 -4.29 -4.67
N ASP A 144 -42.88 -4.38 -5.61
CA ASP A 144 -41.69 -5.24 -5.52
C ASP A 144 -40.45 -4.35 -5.36
N VAL A 145 -39.68 -4.58 -4.29
CA VAL A 145 -38.56 -3.71 -3.89
C VAL A 145 -37.30 -4.55 -3.77
N ALA A 146 -36.26 -4.18 -4.50
CA ALA A 146 -34.95 -4.81 -4.46
C ALA A 146 -33.86 -3.80 -4.08
N THR A 147 -32.84 -4.26 -3.36
CA THR A 147 -31.72 -3.44 -2.92
C THR A 147 -30.39 -3.98 -3.45
N PHE A 148 -29.47 -3.09 -3.80
CA PHE A 148 -28.12 -3.42 -4.22
C PHE A 148 -27.14 -2.35 -3.74
N TYR A 149 -25.99 -2.78 -3.25
CA TYR A 149 -24.94 -1.89 -2.77
C TYR A 149 -23.55 -2.40 -3.14
N GLU A 150 -22.77 -1.54 -3.79
CA GLU A 150 -21.39 -1.83 -4.16
C GLU A 150 -20.54 -0.56 -3.97
N PRO A 151 -19.55 -0.56 -3.05
CA PRO A 151 -18.66 0.58 -2.87
C PRO A 151 -17.65 0.67 -4.02
N ALA A 152 -17.28 1.89 -4.42
CA ALA A 152 -16.29 2.13 -5.48
C ALA A 152 -14.86 1.65 -5.13
N ARG A 153 -14.54 1.54 -3.84
CA ARG A 153 -13.28 1.00 -3.32
C ARG A 153 -13.54 0.12 -2.09
N GLU A 154 -12.74 0.22 -1.04
CA GLU A 154 -12.92 -0.55 0.18
C GLU A 154 -14.24 -0.20 0.90
N VAL A 155 -14.59 1.10 0.96
CA VAL A 155 -15.82 1.65 1.56
C VAL A 155 -16.45 2.72 0.67
N GLY A 156 -17.76 2.95 0.80
CA GLY A 156 -18.52 3.96 0.05
C GLY A 156 -19.06 5.06 0.96
N GLY A 157 -19.47 6.19 0.36
CA GLY A 157 -20.20 7.25 1.06
C GLY A 157 -21.73 7.08 1.03
N ASP A 158 -22.21 6.16 0.19
CA ASP A 158 -23.63 5.95 -0.03
C ASP A 158 -24.24 5.10 1.10
N TYR A 159 -25.45 5.45 1.51
CA TYR A 159 -26.24 4.79 2.54
C TYR A 159 -27.73 4.94 2.22
N PHE A 160 -28.51 3.90 2.45
CA PHE A 160 -29.96 3.95 2.40
C PHE A 160 -30.55 3.08 3.51
N ASP A 161 -31.77 3.42 3.92
CA ASP A 161 -32.53 2.72 4.94
C ASP A 161 -34.01 2.66 4.53
N ILE A 162 -34.74 1.67 5.05
CA ILE A 162 -36.18 1.49 4.79
C ILE A 162 -36.90 1.61 6.12
N ILE A 163 -37.66 2.70 6.28
CA ILE A 163 -38.38 3.02 7.52
C ILE A 163 -39.87 2.92 7.25
N GLU A 164 -40.57 2.10 8.04
CA GLU A 164 -42.04 2.06 8.03
C GLU A 164 -42.59 3.31 8.73
N SER A 165 -43.43 4.07 8.04
CA SER A 165 -44.08 5.24 8.63
C SER A 165 -45.37 4.81 9.34
N PRO A 166 -45.62 5.25 10.58
CA PRO A 166 -46.90 5.00 11.23
C PRO A 166 -48.02 5.70 10.45
N ASP A 167 -49.09 4.97 10.21
CA ASP A 167 -50.27 5.44 9.49
C ASP A 167 -50.81 6.70 10.20
N ARG A 168 -50.89 7.82 9.46
CA ARG A 168 -51.48 9.05 9.99
C ARG A 168 -53.00 8.94 9.88
N THR A 169 -53.63 8.39 10.93
CA THR A 169 -55.07 8.60 11.19
C THR A 169 -55.38 10.06 11.41
#